data_AF-A0A2E0FIK5-F1
#
_entry.id   AF-A0A2E0FIK5-F1
#
_cell.length_a   1.000
_cell.length_b   1.000
_cell.length_c   1.000
_cell.angle_alpha   90.00
_cell.angle_beta   90.00
_cell.angle_gamma   90.00
#
_symmetry.space_group_name_H-M   'P 1'
#
loop_
_entity.id
_entity.type
_entity.pdbx_description
1 polymer ?
#
loop_
_entity_poly.entity_id
_entity_poly.type
_entity_poly.pdbx_seq_one_letter_code
_entity_poly.pdbx_strand_id
1 'polypeptide(L)'
;MQETKLPEAQDLMELVRKSIDDGVSIGGYVMRWSFLDQSLLSHGPETPHPILQSIEDELEDTPFHLDFRAINDGVVMIPQFDVVWEGGMETVEQTMFPMRARIQELLGELPSLSHILFLPPEFRYNMEEE
;
A
#
# COMPACT_ATOMS: atom_id res chain seq x y z
N MET A 1 -18.10 -31.42 15.95
CA MET A 1 -17.33 -30.43 15.18
C MET A 1 -17.56 -29.09 15.85
N GLN A 2 -16.52 -28.47 16.43
CA GLN A 2 -16.64 -27.10 16.91
C GLN A 2 -16.62 -26.20 15.67
N GLU A 3 -17.68 -25.43 15.47
CA GLU A 3 -17.68 -24.36 14.48
C GLU A 3 -16.66 -23.32 14.93
N THR A 4 -15.50 -23.31 14.28
CA THR A 4 -14.58 -22.19 14.38
C THR A 4 -15.28 -21.02 13.71
N LYS A 5 -15.95 -20.17 14.52
CA LYS A 5 -16.37 -18.86 14.05
C LYS A 5 -15.11 -18.16 13.55
N LEU A 6 -15.06 -17.88 12.25
CA LEU A 6 -14.08 -16.96 11.70
C LEU A 6 -14.20 -15.67 12.52
N PRO A 7 -13.09 -15.09 13.00
CA PRO A 7 -13.15 -13.83 13.71
C PRO A 7 -13.90 -12.82 12.83
N GLU A 8 -14.83 -12.09 13.43
CA GLU A 8 -15.52 -11.00 12.74
C GLU A 8 -14.46 -10.08 12.14
N ALA A 9 -14.67 -9.67 10.89
CA ALA A 9 -13.76 -8.76 10.21
C ALA A 9 -13.63 -7.49 11.05
N GLN A 10 -12.52 -7.37 11.76
CA GLN A 10 -12.25 -6.24 12.63
C GLN A 10 -11.95 -5.02 11.76
N ASP A 11 -12.55 -3.89 12.09
CA ASP A 11 -12.25 -2.64 11.42
C ASP A 11 -10.76 -2.30 11.60
N LEU A 12 -10.08 -1.95 10.49
CA LEU A 12 -8.64 -1.71 10.52
C LEU A 12 -8.28 -0.48 11.37
N MET A 13 -9.14 0.55 11.42
CA MET A 13 -8.92 1.70 12.31
C MET A 13 -9.01 1.27 13.78
N GLU A 14 -9.98 0.43 14.12
CA GLU A 14 -10.12 -0.09 15.49
C GLU A 14 -8.89 -0.90 15.90
N LEU A 15 -8.36 -1.74 15.00
CA LEU A 15 -7.14 -2.50 15.24
C LEU A 15 -5.92 -1.58 15.43
N VAL A 16 -5.78 -0.54 14.59
CA VAL A 16 -4.70 0.45 14.68
C VAL A 16 -4.75 1.19 16.02
N ARG A 17 -5.93 1.68 16.43
CA ARG A 17 -6.13 2.38 17.71
C ARG A 17 -5.78 1.50 18.89
N LYS A 18 -6.28 0.27 18.91
CA LYS A 18 -5.94 -0.70 19.96
C LYS A 18 -4.43 -0.96 20.00
N SER A 19 -3.78 -1.08 18.85
CA SER A 19 -2.34 -1.31 18.78
C SER A 19 -1.54 -0.11 19.32
N ILE A 20 -2.02 1.11 19.10
CA ILE A 20 -1.47 2.33 19.74
C ILE A 20 -1.60 2.24 21.26
N ASP A 21 -2.78 1.89 21.78
CA ASP A 21 -3.03 1.74 23.22
C ASP A 21 -2.18 0.62 23.85
N ASP A 22 -1.96 -0.47 23.11
CA ASP A 22 -1.11 -1.59 23.51
C ASP A 22 0.41 -1.28 23.41
N GLY A 23 0.78 -0.08 22.94
CA GLY A 23 2.17 0.37 22.85
C GLY A 23 2.97 -0.27 21.72
N VAL A 24 2.30 -0.77 20.69
CA VAL A 24 2.95 -1.31 19.49
C VAL A 24 3.69 -0.18 18.77
N SER A 25 4.90 -0.46 18.31
CA SER A 25 5.71 0.48 17.52
C SER A 25 5.91 -0.07 16.11
N ILE A 26 5.81 0.83 15.13
CA ILE A 26 6.14 0.58 13.73
C ILE A 26 7.11 1.67 13.27
N GLY A 27 7.93 1.38 12.26
CA GLY A 27 8.82 2.36 11.63
C GLY A 27 8.24 2.94 10.34
N GLY A 28 7.17 2.34 9.82
CA GLY A 28 6.52 2.74 8.59
C GLY A 28 5.41 1.78 8.19
N TYR A 29 4.87 2.00 7.01
CA TYR A 29 3.90 1.09 6.41
C TYR A 29 3.98 1.12 4.89
N VAL A 30 3.51 0.02 4.28
CA VAL A 30 3.34 -0.11 2.83
C VAL A 30 1.87 -0.35 2.55
N MET A 31 1.29 0.50 1.71
CA MET A 31 0.02 0.22 1.05
C MET A 31 0.34 -0.37 -0.32
N ARG A 32 -0.08 -1.60 -0.56
CA ARG A 32 0.25 -2.37 -1.75
C ARG A 32 -1.00 -2.66 -2.55
N TRP A 33 -0.96 -2.39 -3.85
CA TRP A 33 -2.01 -2.73 -4.78
C TRP A 33 -1.48 -3.66 -5.85
N SER A 34 -2.10 -4.83 -5.97
CA SER A 34 -1.85 -5.80 -7.03
C SER A 34 -3.01 -5.79 -8.00
N PHE A 35 -2.71 -5.83 -9.29
CA PHE A 35 -3.72 -5.70 -10.33
C PHE A 35 -3.91 -7.01 -11.09
N LEU A 36 -5.17 -7.34 -11.35
CA LEU A 36 -5.49 -8.46 -12.23
C LEU A 36 -5.35 -8.06 -13.71
N ASP A 37 -5.49 -6.77 -14.00
CA ASP A 37 -5.35 -6.23 -15.35
C ASP A 37 -3.87 -6.17 -15.78
N GLN A 38 -3.53 -6.98 -16.77
CA GLN A 38 -2.19 -7.09 -17.34
C GLN A 38 -1.81 -5.89 -18.23
N SER A 39 -2.77 -5.06 -18.64
CA SER A 39 -2.49 -3.85 -19.46
C SER A 39 -1.61 -2.83 -18.73
N LEU A 40 -1.53 -2.92 -17.41
CA LEU A 40 -0.60 -2.12 -16.61
C LEU A 40 0.88 -2.47 -16.88
N LEU A 41 1.16 -3.68 -17.38
CA LEU A 41 2.52 -4.12 -17.73
C LEU A 41 2.96 -3.68 -19.13
N SER A 42 2.04 -3.27 -20.01
CA SER A 42 2.41 -2.83 -21.37
C SER A 42 3.00 -1.42 -21.40
N HIS A 43 3.16 -0.79 -20.24
CA HIS A 43 3.66 0.57 -20.07
C HIS A 43 5.06 0.50 -19.44
N GLY A 44 6.03 1.11 -20.13
CA GLY A 44 7.42 1.19 -19.66
C GLY A 44 7.71 2.52 -18.97
N PRO A 45 8.92 2.70 -18.42
CA PRO A 45 9.31 3.94 -17.73
C PRO A 45 9.25 5.19 -18.62
N GLU A 46 9.33 5.05 -19.94
CA GLU A 46 9.21 6.18 -20.89
C GLU A 46 7.76 6.60 -21.17
N THR A 47 6.78 5.74 -20.84
CA THR A 47 5.35 5.99 -21.04
C THR A 47 4.58 5.32 -19.89
N PRO A 48 4.62 5.91 -18.69
CA PRO A 48 3.91 5.35 -17.54
C PRO A 48 2.41 5.25 -17.84
N HIS A 49 1.77 4.22 -17.27
CA HIS A 49 0.34 4.08 -17.40
C HIS A 49 -0.34 5.33 -16.77
N PRO A 50 -1.39 5.91 -17.38
CA PRO A 50 -2.02 7.15 -16.87
C PRO A 50 -2.40 7.10 -15.40
N ILE A 51 -2.83 5.93 -14.91
CA ILE A 51 -3.13 5.75 -13.48
C ILE A 51 -1.90 5.90 -12.58
N LEU A 52 -0.74 5.40 -13.01
CA LEU A 52 0.50 5.51 -12.25
C LEU A 52 0.94 6.97 -12.22
N GLN A 53 0.84 7.68 -13.35
CA GLN A 53 1.09 9.11 -13.40
C GLN A 53 0.17 9.88 -12.45
N SER A 54 -1.14 9.60 -12.45
CA SER A 54 -2.07 10.28 -11.54
C SER A 54 -1.77 10.01 -10.07
N ILE A 55 -1.26 8.82 -9.74
CA ILE A 55 -0.81 8.50 -8.39
C ILE A 55 0.49 9.24 -8.07
N GLU A 56 1.47 9.26 -8.98
CA GLU A 56 2.71 10.03 -8.80
C GLU A 56 2.43 11.51 -8.56
N ASP A 57 1.53 12.10 -9.35
CA ASP A 57 1.11 13.50 -9.22
C ASP A 57 0.46 13.77 -7.84
N GLU A 58 -0.38 12.85 -7.34
CA GLU A 58 -0.98 12.96 -6.00
C GLU A 58 0.08 12.86 -4.88
N LEU A 59 1.20 12.17 -5.14
CA LEU A 59 2.25 11.94 -4.16
C LEU A 59 3.38 12.99 -4.21
N GLU A 60 3.47 13.84 -5.23
CA GLU A 60 4.60 14.75 -5.50
C GLU A 60 4.97 15.64 -4.30
N ASP A 61 3.98 16.21 -3.63
CA ASP A 61 4.16 17.09 -2.46
C ASP A 61 3.96 16.35 -1.12
N THR A 62 3.91 15.02 -1.18
CA THR A 62 3.71 14.17 -0.02
C THR A 62 5.00 13.46 0.34
N PRO A 63 5.14 12.99 1.58
CA PRO A 63 6.39 12.37 1.98
C PRO A 63 6.39 10.85 1.65
N PHE A 64 5.37 10.37 0.93
CA PHE A 64 5.26 9.00 0.46
C PHE A 64 6.16 8.73 -0.74
N HIS A 65 6.54 7.46 -0.90
CA HIS A 65 7.27 6.97 -2.05
C HIS A 65 6.42 5.97 -2.84
N LEU A 66 6.40 6.10 -4.16
CA LEU A 66 5.80 5.12 -5.06
C LEU A 66 6.87 4.18 -5.61
N ASP A 67 6.62 2.88 -5.51
CA ASP A 67 7.40 1.84 -6.19
C ASP A 67 6.46 1.02 -7.08
N PHE A 68 6.76 0.93 -8.38
CA PHE A 68 6.03 0.10 -9.32
C PHE A 68 6.88 -1.08 -9.78
N ARG A 69 6.31 -2.29 -9.69
CA ARG A 69 7.00 -3.51 -10.07
C ARG A 69 6.05 -4.57 -10.63
N ALA A 70 6.62 -5.51 -11.35
CA ALA A 70 5.92 -6.69 -11.86
C ALA A 70 6.42 -7.93 -11.11
N ILE A 71 5.53 -8.64 -10.41
CA ILE A 71 5.87 -9.86 -9.68
C ILE A 71 5.46 -11.07 -10.50
N ASN A 72 6.35 -12.04 -10.68
CA ASN A 72 6.01 -13.33 -11.27
C ASN A 72 5.47 -14.27 -10.19
N ASP A 73 4.21 -14.71 -10.29
CA ASP A 73 3.60 -15.65 -9.33
C ASP A 73 3.85 -17.13 -9.67
N GLY A 74 4.62 -17.41 -10.73
CA GLY A 74 4.90 -18.72 -11.29
C GLY A 74 4.04 -19.09 -12.50
N VAL A 75 2.99 -18.32 -12.78
CA VAL A 75 2.06 -18.55 -13.91
C VAL A 75 1.88 -17.29 -14.75
N VAL A 76 1.71 -16.14 -14.10
CA VAL A 76 1.51 -14.83 -14.72
C VAL A 76 2.39 -13.76 -14.06
N MET A 77 2.62 -12.68 -14.78
CA MET A 77 3.17 -11.45 -14.19
C MET A 77 2.02 -10.69 -13.53
N ILE A 78 2.21 -10.16 -12.34
CA ILE A 78 1.20 -9.38 -11.62
C ILE A 78 1.76 -7.96 -11.47
N PRO A 79 1.18 -6.97 -12.15
CA PRO A 79 1.50 -5.57 -11.89
C PRO A 79 1.17 -5.22 -10.45
N GLN A 80 2.09 -4.53 -9.80
CA GLN A 80 1.95 -4.10 -8.43
C GLN A 80 2.55 -2.71 -8.25
N PHE A 81 1.90 -1.88 -7.46
CA PHE A 81 2.59 -0.73 -6.87
C PHE A 81 2.47 -0.72 -5.35
N ASP A 82 3.49 -0.16 -4.73
CA ASP A 82 3.63 0.05 -3.30
C ASP A 82 3.71 1.56 -3.05
N VAL A 83 2.85 2.08 -2.19
CA VAL A 83 2.97 3.42 -1.61
C VAL A 83 3.55 3.26 -0.21
N VAL A 84 4.77 3.72 -0.02
CA VAL A 84 5.59 3.47 1.16
C VAL A 84 5.73 4.76 1.97
N TRP A 85 5.58 4.66 3.28
CA TRP A 85 5.80 5.76 4.21
C TRP A 85 6.68 5.34 5.39
N GLU A 86 7.63 6.20 5.73
CA GLU A 86 8.38 6.11 6.98
C GLU A 86 7.71 6.97 8.05
N GLY A 87 7.14 6.33 9.06
CA GLY A 87 6.38 7.01 10.11
C GLY A 87 5.83 6.04 11.15
N GLY A 88 5.76 6.49 12.39
CA GLY A 88 5.26 5.68 13.51
C GLY A 88 3.75 5.49 13.51
N MET A 89 3.27 4.65 14.44
CA MET A 89 1.85 4.35 14.63
C MET A 89 0.99 5.61 14.79
N GLU A 90 1.54 6.65 15.39
CA GLU A 90 0.90 7.95 15.62
C GLU A 90 0.55 8.71 14.34
N THR A 91 1.14 8.33 13.20
CA THR A 91 0.92 8.98 11.90
C THR A 91 -0.14 8.30 11.06
N VAL A 92 -0.49 7.05 11.39
CA VAL A 92 -1.33 6.18 10.53
C VAL A 92 -2.71 6.77 10.26
N GLU A 93 -3.35 7.37 11.28
CA GLU A 93 -4.69 7.97 11.11
C GLU A 93 -4.68 9.21 10.20
N GLN A 94 -3.62 10.02 10.25
CA GLN A 94 -3.53 11.28 9.53
C GLN A 94 -2.89 11.13 8.14
N THR A 95 -2.12 10.06 7.91
CA THR A 95 -1.42 9.83 6.65
C THR A 95 -1.96 8.63 5.89
N MET A 96 -1.89 7.42 6.48
CA MET A 96 -2.19 6.16 5.77
C MET A 96 -3.63 6.11 5.28
N PHE A 97 -4.60 6.35 6.16
CA PHE A 97 -6.01 6.19 5.79
C PHE A 97 -6.49 7.25 4.78
N PRO A 98 -6.18 8.55 4.94
CA PRO A 98 -6.47 9.56 3.93
C PRO A 98 -5.81 9.24 2.59
N MET A 99 -4.52 8.87 2.60
CA MET A 99 -3.80 8.52 1.37
C MET A 99 -4.41 7.29 0.70
N ARG A 100 -4.71 6.24 1.45
CA ARG A 100 -5.41 5.05 0.93
C ARG A 100 -6.72 5.41 0.25
N ALA A 101 -7.52 6.31 0.85
CA ALA A 101 -8.78 6.75 0.26
C ALA A 101 -8.54 7.50 -1.07
N ARG A 102 -7.55 8.39 -1.12
CA ARG A 102 -7.16 9.10 -2.36
C ARG A 102 -6.71 8.16 -3.46
N ILE A 103 -5.81 7.23 -3.16
CA ILE A 103 -5.38 6.23 -4.13
C ILE A 103 -6.57 5.38 -4.59
N GLN A 104 -7.44 4.96 -3.68
CA GLN A 104 -8.62 4.18 -4.05
C GLN A 104 -9.59 4.98 -4.95
N GLU A 105 -9.75 6.28 -4.74
CA GLU A 105 -10.51 7.17 -5.63
C GLU A 105 -9.89 7.23 -7.02
N LEU A 106 -8.56 7.37 -7.12
CA LEU A 106 -7.84 7.41 -8.38
C LEU A 106 -7.97 6.09 -9.15
N LEU A 107 -7.80 4.95 -8.47
CA LEU A 107 -7.91 3.62 -9.09
C LEU A 107 -9.32 3.35 -9.65
N GLY A 108 -10.35 3.99 -9.09
CA GLY A 108 -11.72 3.83 -9.52
C GLY A 108 -12.18 2.37 -9.45
N GLU A 109 -12.64 1.84 -10.58
CA GLU A 109 -13.17 0.47 -10.70
C GLU A 109 -12.13 -0.56 -11.16
N LEU A 110 -10.83 -0.21 -11.20
CA LEU A 110 -9.78 -1.12 -11.63
C LEU A 110 -9.74 -2.37 -10.72
N PRO A 111 -9.78 -3.59 -11.30
CA PRO A 111 -9.78 -4.82 -10.52
C PRO A 111 -8.43 -5.01 -9.83
N SER A 112 -8.42 -4.75 -8.52
CA SER A 112 -7.21 -4.73 -7.71
C SER A 112 -7.42 -5.38 -6.34
N LEU A 113 -6.32 -5.89 -5.78
CA LEU A 113 -6.23 -6.37 -4.41
C LEU A 113 -5.35 -5.41 -3.63
N SER A 114 -5.82 -4.94 -2.47
CA SER A 114 -5.08 -4.03 -1.61
C SER A 114 -4.63 -4.70 -0.31
N HIS A 115 -3.39 -4.46 0.09
CA HIS A 115 -2.81 -4.93 1.34
C HIS A 115 -2.16 -3.76 2.08
N ILE A 116 -2.24 -3.77 3.40
CA ILE A 116 -1.47 -2.87 4.25
C ILE A 116 -0.49 -3.71 5.05
N LEU A 117 0.78 -3.34 4.99
CA LEU A 117 1.87 -3.99 5.71
C LEU A 117 2.48 -2.97 6.67
N PHE A 118 2.49 -3.29 7.96
CA PHE A 118 3.22 -2.49 8.95
C PHE A 118 4.68 -2.92 9.00
N LEU A 119 5.58 -1.95 8.96
CA LEU A 119 7.02 -2.16 8.89
C LEU A 119 7.64 -2.05 10.29
N PRO A 120 8.74 -2.78 10.55
CA PRO A 120 9.36 -2.80 11.87
C PRO A 120 9.90 -1.40 12.28
N PRO A 121 10.02 -1.09 13.59
CA PRO A 121 10.48 0.22 14.10
C PRO A 121 11.78 0.75 13.51
N GLU A 122 12.70 -0.15 13.19
CA GLU A 122 14.00 0.14 12.61
C GLU A 122 13.97 0.39 11.10
N PHE A 123 12.81 0.23 10.44
CA PHE A 123 12.67 0.48 9.02
C PHE A 123 13.09 1.89 8.65
N ARG A 124 13.92 2.00 7.63
CA ARG A 124 14.30 3.26 6.98
C ARG A 124 14.13 3.08 5.49
N TYR A 125 13.48 4.04 4.84
CA TYR A 125 13.36 4.01 3.38
C TYR A 125 14.64 4.59 2.77
N ASN A 126 15.65 3.73 2.60
CA ASN A 126 16.88 4.10 1.91
C ASN A 126 16.66 3.95 0.40
N MET A 127 16.55 5.07 -0.34
CA MET A 127 16.70 5.08 -1.81
C MET A 127 18.19 5.15 -2.23
N GLU A 128 19.06 4.41 -1.55
CA GLU A 128 20.46 4.23 -1.97
C GLU A 128 20.73 2.74 -2.16
N GLU A 129 20.57 2.28 -3.41
CA GLU A 129 21.06 1.07 -4.10
C GLU A 129 20.06 0.82 -5.27
N GLU A 130 20.35 0.88 -6.57
CA GLU A 130 21.55 0.93 -7.43
C GLU A 130 21.21 1.69 -8.72
#